data_AF-A0A7U8B354-F1
#
_entry.id   AF-A0A7U8B354-F1
#
_cell.length_a   1.000
_cell.length_b   1.000
_cell.length_c   1.000
_cell.angle_alpha   90.00
_cell.angle_beta   90.00
_cell.angle_gamma   90.00
#
_symmetry.space_group_name_H-M   'P 1'
#
loop_
_entity.id
_entity.type
_entity.pdbx_description
1 polymer ?
#
loop_
_entity_poly.entity_id
_entity_poly.type
_entity_poly.pdbx_seq_one_letter_code
_entity_poly.pdbx_strand_id
1 'polypeptide(L)' 'MKTKLERILDNTEKLLGSSLVSFLALISYLFINFESLNSIKTSILLFAIFCVFVLCVVLIMFYLKFLKRLN' A
#
# COMPACT_ATOMS: atom_id res chain seq x y z
N MET A 1 -24.74 -7.20 -13.74
CA MET A 1 -24.19 -5.84 -13.92
C MET A 1 -23.68 -5.39 -12.55
N LYS A 2 -22.37 -5.18 -12.36
CA LYS A 2 -21.84 -4.89 -11.00
C LYS A 2 -22.44 -3.60 -10.44
N THR A 3 -22.87 -3.63 -9.18
CA THR A 3 -23.37 -2.43 -8.50
C THR A 3 -22.24 -1.41 -8.34
N LYS A 4 -22.56 -0.12 -8.15
CA LYS A 4 -21.54 0.93 -7.94
C LYS A 4 -20.62 0.56 -6.76
N LEU A 5 -21.17 -0.07 -5.72
CA LEU A 5 -20.48 -0.48 -4.50
C LEU A 5 -19.48 -1.63 -4.76
N GLU A 6 -19.89 -2.66 -5.51
CA GLU A 6 -18.98 -3.74 -5.94
C GLU A 6 -17.81 -3.23 -6.77
N ARG A 7 -18.04 -2.25 -7.67
CA ARG A 7 -16.96 -1.65 -8.45
C ARG A 7 -15.96 -0.90 -7.57
N ILE A 8 -16.42 -0.23 -6.51
CA ILE A 8 -15.55 0.45 -5.56
C ILE A 8 -14.71 -0.56 -4.77
N LEU A 9 -15.32 -1.67 -4.34
CA LEU A 9 -14.63 -2.75 -3.65
C LEU A 9 -13.55 -3.39 -4.53
N ASP A 10 -13.87 -3.78 -5.76
CA ASP A 10 -12.91 -4.33 -6.72
C ASP A 10 -11.72 -3.40 -6.95
N ASN A 11 -11.98 -2.10 -7.14
CA ASN A 11 -10.93 -1.12 -7.39
C ASN A 11 -10.05 -0.89 -6.15
N THR A 12 -10.66 -0.87 -4.96
CA THR A 12 -9.93 -0.74 -3.70
C THR A 12 -9.05 -1.96 -3.44
N GLU A 13 -9.55 -3.16 -3.74
CA GLU A 13 -8.79 -4.41 -3.62
C GLU A 13 -7.58 -4.44 -4.57
N LYS A 14 -7.76 -4.05 -5.84
CA LYS A 14 -6.65 -3.94 -6.80
C LYS A 14 -5.61 -2.91 -6.37
N LEU A 15 -6.06 -1.76 -5.86
CA LEU A 15 -5.18 -0.70 -5.35
C LEU A 15 -4.41 -1.17 -4.11
N LEU A 16 -5.05 -1.93 -3.24
CA LEU A 16 -4.42 -2.51 -2.06
C LEU A 16 -3.39 -3.56 -2.45
N GLY A 17 -3.71 -4.45 -3.40
CA GLY A 17 -2.78 -5.43 -3.94
C GLY A 17 -1.53 -4.77 -4.54
N SER A 18 -1.69 -3.76 -5.39
CA SER A 18 -0.54 -3.05 -5.98
C SER A 18 0.28 -2.27 -4.94
N SER A 19 -0.38 -1.70 -3.93
CA SER A 19 0.29 -0.98 -2.83
C SER A 19 1.12 -1.93 -1.97
N LEU A 20 0.63 -3.13 -1.68
CA LEU A 20 1.37 -4.16 -0.93
C LEU A 20 2.60 -4.65 -1.71
N VAL A 21 2.48 -4.86 -3.03
CA VAL A 21 3.62 -5.23 -3.86
C VAL A 21 4.68 -4.11 -3.86
N SER A 22 4.25 -2.85 -3.99
CA SER A 22 5.15 -1.69 -3.90
C SER A 22 5.85 -1.61 -2.54
N PHE A 23 5.12 -1.85 -1.45
CA PHE A 23 5.67 -1.89 -0.10
C PHE A 23 6.77 -2.95 0.05
N LEU A 24 6.51 -4.17 -0.41
CA LEU A 24 7.50 -5.25 -0.40
C LEU A 24 8.72 -4.93 -1.26
N ALA A 25 8.52 -4.30 -2.42
CA ALA A 25 9.61 -3.89 -3.30
C ALA A 25 10.51 -2.84 -2.64
N LEU A 26 9.93 -1.84 -1.97
CA LEU A 26 10.70 -0.81 -1.25
C LEU A 26 11.50 -1.41 -0.08
N ILE A 27 10.89 -2.31 0.69
CA ILE A 27 11.58 -3.03 1.76
C ILE A 27 12.73 -3.88 1.19
N SER A 28 12.47 -4.64 0.12
CA SER A 28 13.49 -5.47 -0.52
C SER A 28 14.64 -4.62 -1.05
N TYR A 29 14.34 -3.47 -1.66
CA TYR A 29 15.35 -2.52 -2.14
C TYR A 29 16.22 -1.98 -1.00
N LEU A 30 15.61 -1.63 0.14
CA LEU A 30 16.32 -1.18 1.34
C LEU A 30 17.31 -2.24 1.82
N PHE A 31 16.89 -3.51 1.93
CA PHE A 31 17.76 -4.59 2.39
C PHE A 31 18.89 -4.91 1.41
N ILE A 32 18.60 -4.97 0.11
CA ILE A 32 19.60 -5.30 -0.92
C ILE A 32 20.66 -4.19 -1.03
N ASN A 33 20.27 -2.93 -0.86
CA ASN A 33 21.14 -1.78 -1.11
C ASN A 33 21.57 -1.05 0.18
N PHE A 34 21.36 -1.66 1.36
CA PHE A 34 21.60 -0.97 2.63
C PHE A 34 23.05 -0.43 2.74
N GLU A 35 24.03 -1.22 2.31
CA GLU A 35 25.45 -0.86 2.37
C GLU A 35 25.86 0.19 1.32
N SER A 36 25.13 0.28 0.20
CA SER A 36 25.43 1.21 -0.89
C SER A 36 24.66 2.53 -0.81
N LEU A 37 23.65 2.60 0.06
CA LEU A 37 22.82 3.79 0.25
C LEU A 37 23.44 4.77 1.25
N ASN A 38 23.63 6.01 0.80
CA ASN A 38 23.99 7.11 1.68
C ASN A 38 22.85 7.42 2.67
N SER A 39 23.18 7.91 3.87
CA SER A 39 22.24 8.14 4.98
C SER A 39 21.02 8.99 4.61
N ILE A 40 21.19 9.99 3.73
CA ILE A 40 20.08 10.81 3.21
C ILE A 40 19.10 9.97 2.39
N LYS A 41 19.61 9.12 1.49
CA LYS A 41 18.77 8.25 0.65
C LYS A 41 18.04 7.21 1.51
N THR A 42 18.71 6.65 2.51
CA THR A 42 18.11 5.73 3.48
C THR A 42 16.97 6.40 4.24
N SER A 43 17.14 7.65 4.68
CA SER A 43 16.10 8.41 5.38
C SER A 43 14.87 8.66 4.51
N ILE A 44 15.09 9.06 3.24
CA ILE A 44 14.00 9.26 2.27
C ILE A 44 13.26 7.94 2.00
N LEU A 45 14.01 6.84 1.86
CA LEU A 45 13.45 5.52 1.61
C LEU A 45 12.61 5.02 2.80
N LEU A 46 13.10 5.20 4.03
CA LEU A 46 12.33 4.87 5.24
C LEU A 46 11.05 5.70 5.34
N PHE A 47 11.11 6.99 5.01
CA PHE A 47 9.92 7.84 4.95
C PHE A 47 8.92 7.36 3.88
N ALA A 48 9.41 6.96 2.70
CA ALA A 48 8.56 6.42 1.64
C ALA A 48 7.88 5.10 2.07
N ILE A 49 8.63 4.18 2.70
CA ILE A 49 8.10 2.94 3.26
C ILE A 49 7.00 3.24 4.28
N PHE A 50 7.23 4.21 5.18
CA PHE A 50 6.24 4.62 6.16
C PHE A 50 4.96 5.19 5.51
N CYS A 51 5.11 6.06 4.51
CA CYS A 51 3.96 6.61 3.77
C CYS A 51 3.14 5.51 3.08
N VAL A 52 3.79 4.54 2.45
CA VAL A 52 3.10 3.40 1.81
C VAL A 52 2.41 2.52 2.85
N PHE A 53 3.03 2.30 4.01
CA PHE A 53 2.39 1.60 5.12
C PHE A 53 1.10 2.28 5.58
N VAL A 54 1.15 3.60 5.81
CA VAL A 54 -0.05 4.39 6.19
C VAL A 54 -1.12 4.30 5.10
N LEU A 55 -0.73 4.39 3.82
CA LEU A 55 -1.67 4.23 2.70
C LEU A 55 -2.36 2.87 2.73
N CYS A 56 -1.61 1.77 2.91
CA CYS A 56 -2.18 0.43 3.00
C CYS A 56 -3.20 0.31 4.14
N VAL A 57 -2.89 0.86 5.32
CA VAL A 57 -3.83 0.87 6.46
C VAL A 57 -5.12 1.63 6.12
N VAL A 58 -5.01 2.81 5.51
CA VAL A 58 -6.18 3.60 5.08
C VAL A 58 -7.02 2.83 4.05
N LEU A 59 -6.39 2.15 3.09
CA LEU A 59 -7.08 1.34 2.09
C LEU A 59 -7.81 0.14 2.71
N ILE A 60 -7.20 -0.54 3.68
CA ILE A 60 -7.85 -1.63 4.42
C ILE A 60 -9.08 -1.10 5.17
N MET A 61 -8.96 0.01 5.90
CA MET A 61 -10.08 0.62 6.61
C MET A 61 -11.21 1.00 5.66
N PHE A 62 -10.88 1.57 4.50
CA PHE A 62 -11.85 1.93 3.47
C PHE A 62 -12.53 0.66 2.93
N TYR A 63 -11.76 -0.36 2.54
CA TYR A 63 -12.29 -1.63 2.05
C TYR A 63 -13.29 -2.25 3.03
N LEU A 64 -12.92 -2.37 4.31
CA LEU A 64 -13.79 -2.92 5.35
C LEU A 64 -15.08 -2.11 5.54
N LYS A 65 -14.99 -0.77 5.46
CA LYS A 65 -16.16 0.11 5.56
C LYS A 65 -17.16 -0.11 4.41
N PHE A 66 -16.67 -0.28 3.19
CA PHE A 66 -17.53 -0.53 2.03
C PHE A 66 -18.04 -1.97 1.99
N LEU A 67 -17.23 -2.94 2.41
CA LEU A 67 -17.63 -4.34 2.54
C LEU A 67 -18.80 -4.49 3.53
N LYS A 68 -18.71 -3.82 4.69
CA LYS A 68 -19.78 -3.79 5.69
C LYS A 68 -21.06 -3.08 5.20
N ARG A 69 -20.97 -2.22 4.18
CA ARG A 69 -22.15 -1.59 3.55
C ARG A 69 -22.79 -2.46 2.47
N LEU A 70 -22.05 -3.44 1.94
CA LEU A 70 -22.53 -4.35 0.91
C LEU A 70 -23.27 -5.55 1.52
N ASN A 71 -22.79 -6.05 2.67
CA ASN A 71 -23.47 -7.06 3.49
C ASN A 71 -24.61 -6.46 4.31
#